data_AF-A0A7C4D2X8-F1
#
_entry.id   AF-A0A7C4D2X8-F1
#
_cell.length_a   1.000
_cell.length_b   1.000
_cell.length_c   1.000
_cell.angle_alpha   90.00
_cell.angle_beta   90.00
_cell.angle_gamma   90.00
#
_symmetry.space_group_name_H-M   'P 1'
#
loop_
_entity.id
_entity.type
_entity.pdbx_description
1 polymer ?
#
loop_
_entity_poly.entity_id
_entity_poly.type
_entity_poly.pdbx_seq_one_letter_code
_entity_poly.pdbx_strand_id
1 'polypeptide(L)'
;MDFIYMSQTPILERLMEDLRKIEEALAQLEAEKRSIDNEYSAILSEENKIIEEMRLCRDQYKYTQLEMRFNSVSRRRKEIETRKAEVERKIRGYNEEKNKIQMRIEYLKPKSH
;
A
#
# COMPACT_ATOMS: atom_id res chain seq x y z
N MET A 1 35.35 1.20 31.46
CA MET A 1 34.10 0.88 30.74
C MET A 1 33.20 2.08 30.86
N ASP A 2 33.03 2.81 29.76
CA ASP A 2 32.60 4.20 29.74
C ASP A 2 31.10 4.38 30.02
N PHE A 3 30.78 5.32 30.90
CA PHE A 3 29.44 5.72 31.34
C PHE A 3 28.49 6.11 30.18
N ILE A 4 29.06 6.48 29.03
CA ILE A 4 28.35 6.82 27.79
C ILE A 4 27.68 5.58 27.17
N TYR A 5 28.26 4.39 27.36
CA TYR A 5 27.74 3.15 26.78
C TYR A 5 26.49 2.66 27.53
N MET A 6 26.44 2.86 28.85
CA MET A 6 25.28 2.50 29.67
C MET A 6 24.06 3.43 29.45
N SER A 7 24.26 4.65 28.94
CA SER A 7 23.18 5.62 28.71
C SER A 7 22.52 5.51 27.32
N GLN A 8 23.18 4.89 26.34
CA GLN A 8 22.67 4.74 24.97
C GLN A 8 21.89 3.44 24.71
N THR A 9 22.13 2.40 25.51
CA THR A 9 21.41 1.12 25.46
C THR A 9 19.89 1.26 25.42
N PRO A 10 19.23 2.01 26.32
CA PRO A 10 17.76 2.12 26.30
C PRO A 10 17.22 2.89 25.08
N ILE A 11 18.03 3.77 24.47
CA ILE A 11 17.65 4.50 23.25
C ILE A 11 17.74 3.56 22.04
N LEU A 12 18.80 2.77 21.97
CA LEU A 12 18.99 1.79 20.89
C LEU A 12 17.89 0.72 20.91
N GLU A 13 17.55 0.20 22.09
CA GLU A 13 16.45 -0.76 22.28
C GLU A 13 15.11 -0.20 21.78
N ARG A 14 14.79 1.05 22.12
CA ARG A 14 13.57 1.72 21.64
C ARG A 14 13.54 1.86 20.13
N LEU A 15 14.65 2.30 19.53
CA LEU A 15 14.75 2.44 18.07
C LEU A 15 14.61 1.10 17.35
N MET A 16 15.16 0.01 17.92
CA MET A 16 15.00 -1.34 17.37
C MET A 16 13.55 -1.82 17.47
N GLU A 17 12.87 -1.53 18.58
CA GLU A 17 11.45 -1.86 18.74
C GLU A 17 10.56 -1.05 17.79
N ASP A 18 10.83 0.25 17.61
CA ASP A 18 10.12 1.09 16.64
C ASP A 18 10.35 0.58 15.21
N LEU A 19 11.59 0.19 14.87
CA LEU A 19 11.90 -0.42 13.58
C LEU A 19 11.08 -1.71 13.36
N ARG A 20 10.98 -2.58 14.37
CA ARG A 20 10.19 -3.81 14.30
C ARG A 20 8.71 -3.52 14.04
N LYS A 21 8.13 -2.54 14.74
CA LYS A 21 6.72 -2.13 14.54
C LYS A 21 6.48 -1.57 13.14
N ILE A 22 7.41 -0.77 12.62
CA ILE A 22 7.33 -0.24 11.25
C ILE A 22 7.37 -1.37 10.23
N GLU A 23 8.24 -2.38 10.43
CA GLU A 23 8.32 -3.53 9.54
C GLU A 23 7.05 -4.37 9.56
N GLU A 24 6.43 -4.56 10.72
CA GLU A 24 5.12 -5.21 10.85
C GLU A 24 4.01 -4.43 10.13
N ALA A 25 3.97 -3.11 10.31
CA ALA A 25 3.00 -2.24 9.63
C ALA A 25 3.18 -2.27 8.11
N LEU A 26 4.43 -2.24 7.62
CA LEU A 26 4.75 -2.37 6.20
C LEU A 26 4.29 -3.72 5.64
N ALA A 27 4.54 -4.82 6.34
CA ALA A 27 4.09 -6.14 5.91
C ALA A 27 2.56 -6.23 5.79
N GLN A 28 1.83 -5.62 6.72
CA GLN A 28 0.37 -5.53 6.67
C GLN A 28 -0.10 -4.68 5.48
N LEU A 29 0.48 -3.51 5.28
CA LEU A 29 0.15 -2.62 4.16
C LEU A 29 0.46 -3.26 2.79
N GLU A 30 1.55 -4.02 2.69
CA GLU A 30 1.87 -4.76 1.47
C GLU A 30 0.87 -5.88 1.20
N ALA A 31 0.40 -6.59 2.23
CA ALA A 31 -0.66 -7.58 2.10
C ALA A 31 -1.99 -6.94 1.68
N GLU A 32 -2.33 -5.80 2.28
CA GLU A 32 -3.51 -5.01 1.89
C GLU A 32 -3.39 -4.55 0.42
N LYS A 33 -2.23 -4.02 0.02
CA LYS A 33 -1.97 -3.62 -1.36
C LYS A 33 -2.15 -4.78 -2.34
N ARG A 34 -1.63 -5.96 -2.03
CA ARG A 34 -1.82 -7.17 -2.87
C ARG A 34 -3.30 -7.52 -3.02
N SER A 35 -4.06 -7.43 -1.93
CA SER A 35 -5.51 -7.66 -1.96
C SER A 35 -6.23 -6.64 -2.87
N ILE A 36 -5.90 -5.36 -2.73
CA ILE A 36 -6.44 -4.27 -3.56
C ILE A 36 -6.06 -4.46 -5.04
N ASP A 37 -4.82 -4.86 -5.34
CA ASP A 37 -4.36 -5.11 -6.71
C ASP A 37 -5.14 -6.26 -7.39
N ASN A 38 -5.48 -7.30 -6.62
CA ASN A 38 -6.31 -8.40 -7.11
C ASN A 38 -7.76 -7.92 -7.36
N GLU A 39 -8.33 -7.16 -6.43
CA GLU A 39 -9.68 -6.58 -6.56
C GLU A 39 -9.75 -5.66 -7.80
N TYR A 40 -8.74 -4.79 -7.97
CA TYR A 40 -8.62 -3.92 -9.13
C TYR A 40 -8.60 -4.69 -10.45
N SER A 41 -7.78 -5.74 -10.52
CA SER A 41 -7.66 -6.57 -11.71
C SER A 41 -8.97 -7.28 -12.08
N ALA A 42 -9.71 -7.75 -11.07
CA ALA A 42 -11.03 -8.36 -11.26
C ALA A 42 -12.05 -7.35 -11.81
N ILE A 43 -12.09 -6.14 -11.24
CA ILE A 43 -12.97 -5.05 -11.70
C ILE A 43 -12.62 -4.62 -13.12
N LEU A 44 -11.33 -4.49 -13.45
CA LEU A 44 -10.89 -4.10 -14.79
C LEU A 44 -11.28 -5.16 -15.83
N SER A 45 -11.16 -6.45 -15.48
CA SER A 45 -11.65 -7.54 -16.33
C SER A 45 -13.17 -7.48 -16.51
N GLU A 46 -13.94 -7.17 -15.47
CA GLU A 46 -15.39 -6.97 -15.58
C GLU A 46 -15.74 -5.78 -16.49
N GLU A 47 -15.09 -4.63 -16.28
CA GLU A 47 -15.29 -3.40 -17.07
C GLU A 47 -15.02 -3.66 -18.56
N ASN A 48 -13.90 -4.33 -18.88
CA ASN A 48 -13.54 -4.69 -20.25
C ASN A 48 -14.57 -5.62 -20.91
N LYS A 49 -15.11 -6.60 -20.19
CA LYS A 49 -16.17 -7.48 -20.72
C LYS A 49 -17.42 -6.69 -21.09
N ILE A 50 -17.83 -5.75 -20.25
CA ILE A 50 -18.99 -4.89 -20.53
C ILE A 50 -18.73 -4.04 -21.77
N ILE A 51 -17.53 -3.46 -21.92
CA ILE A 51 -17.16 -2.69 -23.12
C ILE A 51 -17.26 -3.55 -24.39
N GLU A 52 -16.76 -4.78 -24.37
CA GLU A 52 -16.87 -5.68 -25.53
C GLU A 52 -18.34 -6.04 -25.84
N GLU A 53 -19.15 -6.30 -24.81
CA GLU A 53 -20.59 -6.53 -24.99
C GLU A 53 -21.30 -5.32 -25.62
N MET A 54 -20.97 -4.10 -25.17
CA MET A 54 -21.52 -2.86 -25.74
C MET A 54 -21.15 -2.69 -27.21
N ARG A 55 -19.90 -2.99 -27.60
CA ARG A 55 -19.44 -2.90 -29.00
C ARG A 55 -20.21 -3.80 -29.96
N LEU A 56 -20.64 -4.97 -29.49
CA LEU A 56 -21.37 -5.94 -30.29
C LEU A 56 -22.89 -5.77 -30.19
N CYS A 57 -23.37 -4.91 -29.29
CA CYS A 57 -24.79 -4.74 -29.02
C CYS A 57 -25.47 -3.91 -30.11
N ARG A 58 -26.51 -4.47 -30.73
CA ARG A 58 -27.36 -3.78 -31.72
C ARG A 58 -28.73 -3.39 -31.18
N ASP A 59 -29.07 -3.89 -30.00
CA ASP A 59 -30.34 -3.61 -29.32
C ASP A 59 -30.17 -2.41 -28.39
N GLN A 60 -31.00 -1.38 -28.58
CA GLN A 60 -30.91 -0.13 -27.84
C GLN A 60 -31.26 -0.30 -26.35
N TYR A 61 -32.25 -1.13 -26.03
CA TYR A 61 -32.66 -1.35 -24.65
C TYR A 61 -31.56 -2.07 -23.87
N LYS A 62 -30.99 -3.12 -24.47
CA LYS A 62 -29.85 -3.85 -23.91
C LYS A 62 -28.62 -2.94 -23.76
N TYR A 63 -28.37 -2.06 -24.73
CA TYR A 63 -27.28 -1.10 -24.66
C TYR A 63 -27.41 -0.19 -23.43
N THR A 64 -28.60 0.37 -23.17
CA THR A 64 -28.85 1.20 -21.98
C THR A 64 -28.60 0.44 -20.68
N GLN A 65 -28.97 -0.84 -20.60
CA GLN A 65 -28.67 -1.68 -19.43
C GLN A 65 -27.16 -1.90 -19.24
N LEU A 66 -26.44 -2.14 -20.34
CA LEU A 66 -24.98 -2.28 -20.31
C LEU A 66 -24.28 -0.99 -19.88
N GLU A 67 -24.76 0.16 -20.35
CA GLU A 67 -24.22 1.48 -19.95
C GLU A 67 -24.41 1.75 -18.46
N MET A 68 -25.59 1.43 -17.90
CA MET A 68 -25.81 1.53 -16.44
C MET A 68 -24.86 0.63 -15.65
N ARG A 69 -24.66 -0.61 -16.11
CA ARG A 69 -23.72 -1.56 -15.49
C ARG A 69 -22.29 -1.05 -15.58
N PHE A 70 -21.87 -0.57 -16.75
CA PHE A 70 -20.55 0.02 -16.97
C PHE A 70 -20.30 1.18 -16.00
N ASN A 71 -21.25 2.10 -15.86
CA ASN A 71 -21.14 3.23 -14.95
C ASN A 71 -20.97 2.80 -13.48
N SER A 72 -21.67 1.75 -13.05
CA SER A 72 -21.51 1.18 -11.71
C SER A 72 -20.12 0.58 -11.50
N VAL A 73 -19.65 -0.25 -12.43
CA VAL A 73 -18.32 -0.87 -12.37
C VAL A 73 -17.20 0.19 -12.42
N SER A 74 -17.35 1.21 -13.26
CA SER A 74 -16.37 2.29 -13.37
C SER A 74 -16.25 3.14 -12.10
N ARG A 75 -17.35 3.35 -11.38
CA ARG A 75 -17.33 4.00 -10.04
C ARG A 75 -16.55 3.16 -9.05
N ARG A 76 -16.84 1.85 -8.97
CA ARG A 76 -16.10 0.91 -8.11
C ARG A 76 -14.60 0.92 -8.44
N ARG A 77 -14.23 0.93 -9.73
CA ARG A 77 -12.81 1.02 -10.14
C ARG A 77 -12.12 2.26 -9.56
N LYS A 78 -12.76 3.44 -9.66
CA LYS A 78 -12.22 4.70 -9.13
C LYS A 78 -12.06 4.69 -7.61
N GLU A 79 -13.00 4.06 -6.91
CA GLU A 79 -12.91 3.87 -5.45
C GLU A 79 -11.71 3.00 -5.09
N ILE A 80 -11.48 1.91 -5.82
CA ILE A 80 -10.31 1.04 -5.64
C ILE A 80 -8.99 1.75 -5.97
N GLU A 81 -8.94 2.55 -7.03
CA GLU A 81 -7.76 3.37 -7.36
C GLU A 81 -7.42 4.35 -6.24
N THR A 82 -8.45 4.95 -5.63
CA THR A 82 -8.27 5.87 -4.48
C THR A 82 -7.70 5.14 -3.27
N ARG A 83 -8.26 3.97 -2.92
CA ARG A 83 -7.76 3.11 -1.83
C ARG A 83 -6.31 2.69 -2.08
N LYS A 84 -6.00 2.25 -3.30
CA LYS A 84 -4.64 1.86 -3.70
C LYS A 84 -3.65 3.01 -3.51
N ALA A 85 -3.99 4.20 -4.00
CA ALA A 85 -3.14 5.38 -3.87
C ALA A 85 -2.93 5.82 -2.40
N GLU A 86 -3.91 5.59 -1.52
CA GLU A 86 -3.76 5.81 -0.09
C GLU A 86 -2.78 4.83 0.55
N VAL A 87 -2.93 3.52 0.29
CA VAL A 87 -2.02 2.49 0.81
C VAL A 87 -0.59 2.71 0.31
N GLU A 88 -0.41 3.04 -0.97
CA GLU A 88 0.91 3.36 -1.53
C GLU A 88 1.55 4.60 -0.87
N ARG A 89 0.76 5.62 -0.53
CA ARG A 89 1.24 6.78 0.24
C ARG A 89 1.70 6.37 1.64
N LYS A 90 0.92 5.54 2.34
CA LYS A 90 1.28 5.03 3.67
C LYS A 90 2.59 4.23 3.61
N ILE A 91 2.72 3.31 2.66
CA ILE A 91 3.95 2.51 2.45
C ILE A 91 5.16 3.42 2.24
N ARG A 92 5.05 4.47 1.42
CA ARG A 92 6.16 5.43 1.24
C ARG A 92 6.54 6.13 2.54
N GLY A 93 5.56 6.62 3.30
CA GLY A 93 5.80 7.27 4.60
C GLY A 93 6.51 6.34 5.60
N TYR A 94 6.04 5.11 5.74
CA TYR A 94 6.68 4.13 6.63
C TYR A 94 8.10 3.75 6.17
N ASN A 95 8.35 3.65 4.85
CA ASN A 95 9.70 3.41 4.35
C ASN A 95 10.66 4.59 4.63
N GLU A 96 10.18 5.83 4.52
CA GLU A 96 10.98 7.00 4.89
C GLU A 96 11.31 7.01 6.39
N GLU A 97 10.35 6.68 7.24
CA GLU A 97 10.56 6.57 8.69
C GLU A 97 11.53 5.43 9.04
N LYS A 98 11.34 4.26 8.42
CA LYS A 98 12.25 3.12 8.52
C LYS A 98 13.69 3.53 8.24
N ASN A 99 13.92 4.22 7.12
CA ASN A 99 15.26 4.67 6.72
C ASN A 99 15.86 5.64 7.76
N LYS A 100 15.07 6.59 8.28
CA LYS A 100 15.53 7.52 9.32
C LYS A 100 15.96 6.80 10.60
N ILE A 101 15.18 5.82 11.04
CA ILE A 101 15.49 5.02 12.24
C ILE A 101 16.75 4.16 12.01
N GLN A 102 16.86 3.52 10.84
CA GLN A 102 18.04 2.74 10.48
C GLN A 102 19.32 3.58 10.50
N MET A 103 19.31 4.77 9.89
CA MET A 103 20.44 5.71 9.95
C MET A 103 20.78 6.11 11.38
N ARG A 104 19.76 6.34 12.23
CA ARG A 104 19.98 6.70 13.64
C ARG A 104 20.60 5.55 14.43
N ILE A 105 20.15 4.32 14.21
CA ILE A 105 20.73 3.12 14.80
C ILE A 105 22.19 2.97 14.38
N GLU A 106 22.48 3.13 13.08
CA GLU A 106 23.85 3.02 12.55
C GLU A 106 24.79 4.06 13.19
N TYR A 107 24.34 5.31 13.33
CA TYR A 107 25.11 6.37 13.97
C TYR A 107 25.41 6.09 15.45
N LEU A 108 24.48 5.44 16.16
CA LEU A 108 24.63 5.12 17.58
C LEU A 108 25.41 3.82 17.82
N LYS A 109 25.65 3.01 16.78
CA LYS A 109 26.50 1.82 16.92
C LYS A 109 27.95 2.26 17.13
N PRO A 110 28.66 1.69 18.11
CA PRO A 110 30.07 2.00 18.33
C PRO A 110 30.88 1.53 17.14
N LYS A 111 31.74 2.40 16.61
CA LYS A 111 32.74 2.00 15.62
C LYS A 111 33.80 1.20 16.33
N SER A 112 33.88 -0.10 16.04
CA SER A 112 35.02 -0.92 16.45
C SER A 112 36.28 -0.33 15.80
N HIS A 113 37.16 0.27 16.61
CA HIS A 113 38.52 0.64 16.23
C HIS A 113 39.50 -0.43 16.71
#